data_AF-A0A917LJA7-F1
#
_entry.id   AF-A0A917LJA7-F1
#
_cell.length_a   1.000
_cell.length_b   1.000
_cell.length_c   1.000
_cell.angle_alpha   90.00
_cell.angle_beta   90.00
_cell.angle_gamma   90.00
#
_symmetry.space_group_name_H-M   'P 1'
#
loop_
_entity.id
_entity.type
_entity.pdbx_description
1 polymer ?
#
loop_
_entity_poly.entity_id
_entity_poly.type
_entity_poly.pdbx_seq_one_letter_code
_entity_poly.pdbx_strand_id
1 'polypeptide(L)'
;MDSPPGMPATASIVGPTFAPDELAGRKLVALFDRAEARDFADVYTLTTHYDKKTLLSLAADVDTGFDHQILATMFDSLRRFTIDDIPVHTANVSDLRHFLATWATELWQNQAHS
;
A
#
# COMPACT_ATOMS: atom_id res chain seq x y z
N MET A 1 25.22 -51.92 1.45
CA MET A 1 23.84 -51.69 0.99
C MET A 1 23.55 -50.26 1.40
N ASP A 2 24.02 -49.31 0.59
CA ASP A 2 23.92 -47.88 0.87
C ASP A 2 22.61 -47.37 0.28
N SER A 3 21.68 -47.00 1.14
CA SER A 3 20.46 -46.30 0.74
C SER A 3 20.81 -44.86 0.36
N PRO A 4 20.38 -44.34 -0.81
CA PRO A 4 20.58 -42.95 -1.14
C PRO A 4 19.75 -42.05 -0.20
N PRO A 5 20.20 -40.80 0.02
CA PRO A 5 19.52 -39.87 0.91
C PRO A 5 18.06 -39.67 0.50
N GLY A 6 17.19 -39.63 1.52
CA GLY A 6 15.80 -39.24 1.40
C GLY A 6 15.70 -37.95 0.61
N MET A 7 14.77 -37.97 -0.36
CA MET A 7 14.50 -36.89 -1.30
C MET A 7 14.60 -35.50 -0.63
N PRO A 8 15.14 -34.50 -1.34
CA PRO A 8 15.39 -33.19 -0.77
C PRO A 8 14.10 -32.61 -0.19
N ALA A 9 14.20 -31.98 0.97
CA ALA A 9 13.10 -31.22 1.54
C ALA A 9 12.63 -30.20 0.50
N THR A 10 11.43 -30.39 -0.02
CA THR A 10 10.69 -29.32 -0.70
C THR A 10 10.34 -28.30 0.37
N ALA A 11 11.28 -27.42 0.69
CA ALA A 11 10.98 -26.18 1.38
C ALA A 11 10.33 -25.24 0.36
N SER A 12 9.08 -25.53 -0.02
CA SER A 12 8.22 -24.48 -0.55
C SER A 12 7.53 -23.83 0.64
N ILE A 13 8.29 -23.06 1.42
CA ILE A 13 7.74 -22.06 2.33
C ILE A 13 7.81 -20.71 1.60
N VAL A 14 7.10 -20.64 0.49
CA VAL A 14 6.51 -19.38 0.06
C VAL A 14 5.02 -19.65 0.26
N GLY A 15 4.41 -19.02 1.25
CA GLY A 15 2.97 -19.16 1.50
C GLY A 15 2.16 -18.88 0.23
N PRO A 16 0.86 -19.24 0.17
CA PRO A 16 0.03 -18.95 -0.99
C PRO A 16 0.20 -17.47 -1.31
N THR A 17 0.65 -17.17 -2.53
CA THR A 17 0.75 -15.79 -3.00
C THR A 17 -0.59 -15.13 -2.70
N PHE A 18 -0.60 -14.07 -1.89
CA PHE A 18 -1.83 -13.40 -1.50
C PHE A 18 -2.65 -13.08 -2.76
N ALA A 19 -3.98 -13.18 -2.63
CA ALA A 19 -4.85 -12.72 -3.69
C ALA A 19 -4.51 -11.25 -4.02
N PRO A 20 -4.60 -10.81 -5.29
CA PRO A 20 -4.25 -9.45 -5.67
C PRO A 20 -4.93 -8.37 -4.82
N ASP A 21 -6.18 -8.61 -4.42
CA ASP A 21 -6.97 -7.73 -3.57
C ASP A 21 -6.41 -7.63 -2.14
N GLU A 22 -6.06 -8.77 -1.53
CA GLU A 22 -5.44 -8.80 -0.20
C GLU A 22 -4.07 -8.11 -0.22
N LEU A 23 -3.29 -8.31 -1.30
CA LEU A 23 -2.02 -7.62 -1.46
C LEU A 23 -2.20 -6.11 -1.61
N ALA A 24 -3.24 -5.66 -2.32
CA ALA A 24 -3.56 -4.24 -2.46
C ALA A 24 -3.94 -3.61 -1.11
N GLY A 25 -4.79 -4.27 -0.33
CA GLY A 25 -5.14 -3.85 1.04
C GLY A 25 -3.91 -3.77 1.95
N ARG A 26 -3.07 -4.81 1.96
CA ARG A 26 -1.82 -4.84 2.73
C ARG A 26 -0.84 -3.73 2.35
N LYS A 27 -0.77 -3.35 1.08
CA LYS A 27 0.07 -2.23 0.62
C LYS A 27 -0.44 -0.88 1.11
N LEU A 28 -1.76 -0.69 1.20
CA LEU A 28 -2.32 0.54 1.76
C LEU A 28 -2.15 0.59 3.29
N VAL A 29 -2.35 -0.52 4.00
CA VAL A 29 -2.07 -0.64 5.45
C VAL A 29 -0.59 -0.38 5.74
N ALA A 30 0.30 -0.93 4.91
CA ALA A 30 1.71 -0.63 4.95
C ALA A 30 2.01 0.88 4.89
N LEU A 31 1.41 1.61 3.95
CA LEU A 31 1.55 3.07 3.90
C LEU A 31 1.02 3.72 5.18
N PHE A 32 -0.14 3.29 5.66
CA PHE A 32 -0.78 3.79 6.88
C PHE A 32 0.11 3.63 8.13
N ASP A 33 0.81 2.51 8.27
CA ASP A 33 1.62 2.23 9.45
C ASP A 33 2.97 2.96 9.47
N ARG A 34 3.70 2.92 8.35
CA ARG A 34 5.11 3.37 8.30
C ARG A 34 5.33 4.61 7.43
N ALA A 35 4.49 4.78 6.40
CA ALA A 35 4.58 5.84 5.42
C ALA A 35 5.99 5.98 4.81
N GLU A 36 6.66 4.90 4.40
CA GLU A 36 7.96 4.99 3.74
C GLU A 36 7.80 5.49 2.30
N ALA A 37 8.84 6.11 1.73
CA ALA A 37 8.79 6.70 0.39
C ALA A 37 8.31 5.72 -0.69
N ARG A 38 8.73 4.45 -0.62
CA ARG A 38 8.29 3.38 -1.54
C ARG A 38 6.80 3.08 -1.45
N ASP A 39 6.19 3.23 -0.28
CA ASP A 39 4.79 2.86 -0.06
C ASP A 39 3.86 3.81 -0.80
N PHE A 40 4.22 5.10 -0.87
CA PHE A 40 3.47 6.07 -1.66
C PHE A 40 3.51 5.74 -3.15
N ALA A 41 4.67 5.30 -3.66
CA ALA A 41 4.81 4.88 -5.05
C ALA A 41 4.00 3.60 -5.34
N ASP A 42 4.05 2.64 -4.41
CA ASP A 42 3.26 1.40 -4.46
C ASP A 42 1.75 1.70 -4.49
N VAL A 43 1.25 2.51 -3.55
CA VAL A 43 -0.17 2.88 -3.46
C VAL A 43 -0.62 3.70 -4.67
N TYR A 44 0.20 4.62 -5.15
CA TYR A 44 -0.11 5.37 -6.38
C TYR A 44 -0.20 4.43 -7.60
N THR A 45 0.64 3.41 -7.68
CA THR A 45 0.54 2.42 -8.76
C THR A 45 -0.75 1.61 -8.66
N LEU A 46 -1.18 1.23 -7.44
CA LEU A 46 -2.44 0.51 -7.23
C LEU A 46 -3.66 1.29 -7.71
N THR A 47 -3.64 2.63 -7.65
CA THR A 47 -4.79 3.44 -8.09
C THR A 47 -5.02 3.41 -9.61
N THR A 48 -4.06 2.86 -10.36
CA THR A 48 -4.25 2.56 -11.80
C THR A 48 -5.05 1.28 -12.05
N HIS A 49 -5.20 0.43 -11.03
CA HIS A 49 -5.87 -0.87 -11.10
C HIS A 49 -7.14 -0.95 -10.24
N TYR A 50 -7.18 -0.19 -9.15
CA TYR A 50 -8.28 -0.17 -8.18
C TYR A 50 -8.75 1.26 -7.97
N ASP A 51 -10.06 1.46 -7.84
CA ASP A 51 -10.60 2.73 -7.40
C ASP A 51 -10.33 2.95 -5.89
N LYS A 52 -10.38 4.22 -5.46
CA LYS A 52 -10.10 4.63 -4.08
C LYS A 52 -10.99 3.92 -3.06
N LYS A 53 -12.28 3.74 -3.35
CA LYS A 53 -13.23 3.12 -2.41
C LYS A 53 -12.91 1.65 -2.20
N THR A 54 -12.59 0.94 -3.28
CA THR A 54 -12.15 -0.46 -3.22
C THR A 54 -10.87 -0.59 -2.40
N LEU A 55 -9.87 0.26 -2.62
CA LEU A 55 -8.63 0.22 -1.82
C LEU A 55 -8.87 0.47 -0.32
N LEU A 56 -9.74 1.42 0.04
CA LEU A 56 -10.10 1.67 1.44
C LEU A 56 -10.80 0.46 2.08
N SER A 57 -11.73 -0.18 1.35
CA SER A 57 -12.42 -1.39 1.83
C SER A 57 -11.44 -2.53 2.06
N LEU A 58 -10.55 -2.80 1.10
CA LEU A 58 -9.56 -3.86 1.20
C LEU A 58 -8.58 -3.64 2.35
N ALA A 59 -8.22 -2.39 2.65
CA ALA A 59 -7.37 -2.07 3.80
C ALA A 59 -8.10 -2.28 5.13
N ALA A 60 -9.37 -1.89 5.22
CA ALA A 60 -10.20 -2.13 6.41
C ALA A 60 -10.45 -3.63 6.67
N ASP A 61 -10.53 -4.45 5.62
CA ASP A 61 -10.63 -5.91 5.73
C ASP A 61 -9.32 -6.54 6.26
N VAL A 62 -8.18 -5.92 5.94
CA VAL A 62 -6.85 -6.38 6.38
C VAL A 62 -6.54 -5.94 7.81
N ASP A 63 -6.88 -4.70 8.18
CA ASP A 63 -6.66 -4.13 9.51
C ASP A 63 -7.89 -3.37 10.01
N THR A 64 -8.50 -3.89 11.09
CA THR A 64 -9.66 -3.28 11.75
C THR A 64 -9.34 -1.94 12.42
N GLY A 65 -8.07 -1.64 12.66
CA GLY A 65 -7.59 -0.34 13.16
C GLY A 65 -7.38 0.71 12.07
N PHE A 66 -7.61 0.35 10.81
CA PHE A 66 -7.44 1.26 9.67
C PHE A 66 -8.40 2.44 9.76
N ASP A 67 -7.82 3.64 9.83
CA ASP A 67 -8.56 4.89 9.98
C ASP A 67 -8.27 5.86 8.83
N HIS A 68 -9.34 6.42 8.25
CA HIS A 68 -9.24 7.30 7.08
C HIS A 68 -8.56 8.65 7.38
N GLN A 69 -8.67 9.18 8.60
CA GLN A 69 -8.05 10.45 9.00
C GLN A 69 -6.55 10.27 9.27
N ILE A 70 -6.17 9.16 9.90
CA ILE A 70 -4.77 8.79 10.05
C ILE A 70 -4.16 8.54 8.66
N LEU A 71 -4.85 7.84 7.76
CA LEU A 71 -4.38 7.67 6.38
C LEU A 71 -4.16 9.02 5.67
N ALA A 72 -5.10 9.95 5.78
CA ALA A 72 -4.96 11.29 5.22
C ALA A 72 -3.73 12.02 5.77
N THR A 73 -3.47 11.88 7.08
CA THR A 73 -2.27 12.41 7.74
C THR A 73 -0.99 11.76 7.19
N MET A 74 -1.02 10.45 6.91
CA MET A 74 0.12 9.74 6.32
C MET A 74 0.39 10.20 4.89
N PHE A 75 -0.63 10.42 4.06
CA PHE A 75 -0.46 11.04 2.74
C PHE A 75 0.19 12.41 2.82
N ASP A 76 -0.20 13.24 3.78
CA ASP A 76 0.40 14.55 4.02
C ASP A 76 1.88 14.49 4.42
N SER A 77 2.29 13.40 5.09
CA SER A 77 3.68 13.18 5.49
C SER A 77 4.65 13.03 4.31
N LEU A 78 4.15 12.75 3.09
CA LEU A 78 4.94 12.66 1.86
C LEU A 78 5.81 13.91 1.60
N ARG A 79 5.41 15.06 2.13
CA ARG A 79 6.20 16.31 2.05
C ARG A 79 7.59 16.20 2.70
N ARG A 80 7.82 15.22 3.57
CA ARG A 80 9.11 14.97 4.22
C ARG A 80 10.18 14.38 3.31
N PHE A 81 9.77 13.75 2.20
CA PHE A 81 10.67 13.13 1.23
C PHE A 81 10.96 14.10 0.09
N THR A 82 12.17 14.08 -0.42
CA THR A 82 12.56 14.78 -1.66
C THR A 82 12.11 13.98 -2.89
N ILE A 83 12.44 14.46 -4.09
CA ILE A 83 12.15 13.72 -5.33
C ILE A 83 13.03 12.46 -5.40
N ASP A 84 14.31 12.56 -5.01
CA ASP A 84 15.29 11.48 -5.09
C ASP A 84 15.02 10.34 -4.10
N ASP A 85 14.28 10.63 -3.03
CA ASP A 85 13.90 9.62 -2.02
C ASP A 85 12.79 8.69 -2.50
N ILE A 86 12.01 9.10 -3.51
CA ILE A 86 10.84 8.33 -3.97
C ILE A 86 11.27 7.44 -5.14
N PRO A 87 11.28 6.11 -4.98
CA PRO A 87 11.66 5.19 -6.05
C PRO A 87 10.54 5.11 -7.10
N VAL A 88 10.49 6.11 -7.98
CA VAL A 88 9.54 6.14 -9.09
C VAL A 88 10.11 5.40 -10.30
N HIS A 89 9.61 4.21 -10.58
CA HIS A 89 9.95 3.51 -11.82
C HIS A 89 9.00 3.83 -12.99
N THR A 90 7.81 4.38 -12.70
CA THR A 90 6.73 4.58 -13.71
C THR A 90 5.87 5.83 -13.51
N ALA A 91 6.06 6.59 -12.43
CA ALA A 91 5.20 7.73 -12.07
C ALA A 91 5.98 9.05 -12.00
N ASN A 92 5.40 10.12 -12.52
CA ASN A 92 5.91 11.47 -12.28
C ASN A 92 5.66 11.85 -10.81
N VAL A 93 6.72 12.14 -10.05
CA VAL A 93 6.63 12.48 -8.61
C VAL A 93 5.67 13.64 -8.35
N SER A 94 5.58 14.61 -9.26
CA SER A 94 4.64 15.73 -9.14
C SER A 94 3.18 15.27 -9.22
N ASP A 95 2.88 14.34 -10.13
CA ASP A 95 1.52 13.82 -10.32
C ASP A 95 1.12 12.93 -9.13
N LEU A 96 2.04 12.11 -8.63
CA LEU A 96 1.86 11.33 -7.41
C LEU A 96 1.56 12.24 -6.22
N ARG A 97 2.35 13.30 -6.02
CA ARG A 97 2.16 14.26 -4.91
C ARG A 97 0.81 14.97 -5.02
N HIS A 98 0.45 15.43 -6.21
CA HIS A 98 -0.83 16.08 -6.43
C HIS A 98 -1.98 15.14 -6.12
N PHE A 99 -1.93 13.92 -6.67
CA PHE A 99 -2.97 12.92 -6.47
C PHE A 99 -3.18 12.56 -4.99
N LEU A 100 -2.11 12.29 -4.25
CA LEU A 100 -2.22 11.90 -2.85
C LEU A 100 -2.64 13.08 -1.95
N ALA A 101 -2.24 14.31 -2.26
CA ALA A 101 -2.72 15.50 -1.55
C ALA A 101 -4.23 15.75 -1.79
N THR A 102 -4.69 15.57 -3.03
CA THR A 102 -6.12 15.64 -3.35
C THR A 102 -6.90 14.55 -2.61
N TRP A 103 -6.39 13.31 -2.61
CA TRP A 103 -7.05 12.22 -1.90
C TRP A 103 -7.09 12.44 -0.38
N ALA A 104 -6.01 12.95 0.23
CA ALA A 104 -6.04 13.34 1.64
C ALA A 104 -7.15 14.37 1.94
N THR A 105 -7.32 15.36 1.07
CA THR A 105 -8.37 16.37 1.20
C THR A 105 -9.78 15.76 1.12
N GLU A 106 -10.01 14.85 0.17
CA GLU A 106 -11.28 14.13 0.05
C GLU A 106 -11.61 13.31 1.31
N LEU A 107 -10.62 12.64 1.90
CA LEU A 107 -10.79 11.86 3.13
C LEU A 107 -11.23 12.75 4.30
N TRP A 108 -10.65 13.95 4.43
CA TRP A 108 -11.06 14.93 5.43
C TRP A 108 -12.49 15.45 5.19
N GLN A 109 -12.88 15.67 3.93
CA GLN A 109 -14.21 16.18 3.59
C GLN A 109 -15.33 15.16 3.80
N ASN A 110 -15.06 13.88 3.54
CA ASN A 110 -16.04 12.80 3.70
C ASN A 110 -16.39 12.53 5.17
N GLN A 111 -15.49 12.86 6.10
CA GLN A 111 -15.74 12.79 7.54
C GLN A 111 -16.63 13.93 8.05
N ALA A 112 -16.58 15.11 7.44
CA ALA A 112 -17.40 16.26 7.86
C ALA A 112 -18.91 16.09 7.56
N HIS A 113 -19.28 15.04 6.82
CA HIS A 113 -20.65 14.74 6.40
C HIS A 113 -21.20 13.43 6.97
N SER A 114 -20.46 12.76 7.88
CA SER A 114 -20.88 11.55 8.60
C SER A 114 -21.22 11.88 10.05
#